data_AF-A0A3A8PIA3-F1
#
_entry.id   AF-A0A3A8PIA3-F1
#
_cell.length_a   1.000
_cell.length_b   1.000
_cell.length_c   1.000
_cell.angle_alpha   90.00
_cell.angle_beta   90.00
_cell.angle_gamma   90.00
#
_symmetry.space_group_name_H-M   'P 1'
#
loop_
_entity.id
_entity.type
_entity.pdbx_description
1 polymer ?
#
loop_
_entity_poly.entity_id
_entity_poly.type
_entity_poly.pdbx_seq_one_letter_code
_entity_poly.pdbx_strand_id
1 'polypeptide(L)'
;GEPAPALEKTGTPIHPRNLEGLQSAEADAASAAYIPPPPPPSCPGVISNGTVQLGVASAGHLTVPCATSIVSGGTNGTTAVGLRFVPNNTEAAAPGTPCEGWGVASADLNITGFTSAGCGAGNVTVESFNATTTTATSVVRVGNTFRVTHRYVPSPATALLYQVDVLIENIGTVPVNDLRYTRAIDYDVAPNTFSEYVTLAGATAPSVLRVDSNGFDSLDPLAPHGALPTGTPTFTDLGPGDLGAHFDFQLGALAPGRVRSFRTYYGAAASQNAALNALATVGVGTYSLGQGNWNGTGSPLASTGAPVGTFGALTGQPTTFMYGFLPPPVFSSCTVECRSFNPNEIYTVDLLGTQDICLVNSSSYIVPVGVLYRYGQRLQFNCGTYAMGTLCNVIPGPDTCNASVYDAICSSPIYAQNCL
;
A
#
# COMPACT_ATOMS: atom_id res chain seq x y z
N GLY A 1 48.11 -41.77 -25.10
CA GLY A 1 47.51 -40.75 -25.97
C GLY A 1 46.47 -40.02 -25.17
N GLU A 2 46.59 -38.70 -25.10
CA GLU A 2 45.61 -37.73 -24.57
C GLU A 2 44.21 -37.84 -25.24
N PRO A 3 43.12 -37.20 -24.74
CA PRO A 3 43.06 -36.02 -23.84
C PRO A 3 41.98 -36.05 -22.71
N ALA A 4 41.91 -34.98 -21.91
CA ALA A 4 40.77 -34.56 -21.06
C ALA A 4 40.05 -33.34 -21.72
N PRO A 5 38.97 -32.69 -21.19
CA PRO A 5 37.90 -33.05 -20.23
C PRO A 5 36.45 -32.60 -20.67
N ALA A 6 35.41 -32.81 -19.84
CA ALA A 6 34.30 -31.86 -19.59
C ALA A 6 33.47 -32.23 -18.32
N LEU A 7 33.03 -31.19 -17.59
CA LEU A 7 32.31 -31.16 -16.30
C LEU A 7 30.82 -31.58 -16.39
N GLU A 8 30.21 -32.10 -15.30
CA GLU A 8 29.27 -31.32 -14.44
C GLU A 8 28.60 -32.13 -13.29
N LYS A 9 28.22 -31.37 -12.25
CA LYS A 9 27.22 -31.61 -11.18
C LYS A 9 27.54 -32.59 -10.05
N THR A 10 28.04 -32.02 -8.95
CA THR A 10 27.94 -32.59 -7.59
C THR A 10 26.59 -32.25 -6.98
N GLY A 11 25.72 -33.26 -6.87
CA GLY A 11 24.60 -33.27 -5.93
C GLY A 11 24.79 -34.42 -4.94
N THR A 12 24.63 -34.15 -3.66
CA THR A 12 24.48 -35.15 -2.60
C THR A 12 23.41 -34.69 -1.60
N PRO A 13 22.74 -35.59 -0.87
CA PRO A 13 21.30 -35.77 -0.95
C PRO A 13 20.58 -35.38 0.35
N ILE A 14 19.31 -34.99 0.24
CA ILE A 14 18.48 -34.61 1.39
C ILE A 14 17.82 -35.87 2.00
N HIS A 15 17.84 -35.92 3.33
CA HIS A 15 17.42 -37.03 4.20
C HIS A 15 15.88 -37.24 4.23
N PRO A 16 15.37 -38.49 4.26
CA PRO A 16 13.97 -38.83 3.92
C PRO A 16 12.98 -38.70 5.09
N ARG A 17 12.90 -37.55 5.77
CA ARG A 17 11.83 -37.29 6.75
C ARG A 17 11.18 -35.90 6.70
N ASN A 18 11.30 -35.23 5.55
CA ASN A 18 10.68 -33.91 5.30
C ASN A 18 9.61 -33.98 4.19
N LEU A 19 8.83 -35.06 4.12
CA LEU A 19 7.91 -35.29 3.02
C LEU A 19 6.55 -35.84 3.47
N GLU A 20 5.93 -35.23 4.49
CA GLU A 20 4.49 -35.43 4.81
C GLU A 20 3.81 -34.15 5.33
N GLY A 21 4.30 -32.95 4.96
CA GLY A 21 3.73 -31.66 5.42
C GLY A 21 3.25 -30.71 4.32
N LEU A 22 3.22 -31.12 3.05
CA LEU A 22 3.01 -30.22 1.91
C LEU A 22 1.97 -30.73 0.88
N GLN A 23 0.97 -31.49 1.32
CA GLN A 23 -0.19 -31.83 0.49
C GLN A 23 -1.49 -31.83 1.31
N SER A 24 -1.81 -30.70 1.95
CA SER A 24 -3.18 -30.46 2.48
C SER A 24 -3.55 -28.97 2.59
N ALA A 25 -2.91 -28.06 1.82
CA ALA A 25 -3.26 -26.64 1.83
C ALA A 25 -3.67 -26.09 0.46
N GLU A 26 -3.89 -26.96 -0.53
CA GLU A 26 -4.45 -26.60 -1.84
C GLU A 26 -5.69 -27.43 -2.13
N ALA A 27 -6.73 -27.24 -1.32
CA ALA A 27 -8.13 -27.50 -1.65
C ALA A 27 -8.95 -27.17 -0.40
N ASP A 28 -9.27 -25.90 -0.21
CA ASP A 28 -10.52 -25.42 0.41
C ASP A 28 -10.52 -23.89 0.46
N ALA A 29 -10.50 -23.28 -0.73
CA ALA A 29 -11.01 -21.93 -0.94
C ALA A 29 -12.34 -22.02 -1.71
N ALA A 30 -13.27 -22.81 -1.19
CA ALA A 30 -14.66 -22.82 -1.63
C ALA A 30 -15.56 -22.88 -0.38
N SER A 31 -16.25 -21.77 -0.12
CA SER A 31 -17.37 -21.68 0.83
C SER A 31 -17.09 -22.03 2.29
N ALA A 32 -16.13 -21.36 2.93
CA ALA A 32 -16.27 -21.10 4.36
C ALA A 32 -17.29 -19.98 4.54
N ALA A 33 -18.34 -20.22 5.33
CA ALA A 33 -19.27 -19.17 5.73
C ALA A 33 -18.46 -17.99 6.30
N TYR A 34 -18.69 -16.78 5.78
CA TYR A 34 -18.11 -15.56 6.31
C TYR A 34 -18.53 -15.42 7.79
N ILE A 35 -17.64 -15.79 8.70
CA ILE A 35 -17.78 -15.40 10.10
C ILE A 35 -17.35 -13.93 10.13
N PRO A 36 -18.26 -12.98 10.44
CA PRO A 36 -17.86 -11.60 10.56
C PRO A 36 -16.75 -11.49 11.62
N PRO A 37 -15.67 -10.74 11.34
CA PRO A 37 -14.57 -10.61 12.29
C PRO A 37 -15.11 -10.06 13.61
N PRO A 38 -14.48 -10.41 14.75
CA PRO A 38 -14.86 -9.84 16.04
C PRO A 38 -14.84 -8.30 15.92
N PRO A 39 -15.85 -7.61 16.49
CA PRO A 39 -15.91 -6.17 16.39
C PRO A 39 -14.64 -5.56 17.01
N PRO A 40 -14.09 -4.49 16.40
CA PRO A 40 -12.95 -3.80 16.98
C PRO A 40 -13.28 -3.30 18.39
N PRO A 41 -12.27 -3.13 19.26
CA PRO A 41 -12.48 -2.49 20.56
C PRO A 41 -13.11 -1.11 20.38
N SER A 42 -13.85 -0.63 21.37
CA SER A 42 -14.62 0.63 21.35
C SER A 42 -13.72 1.88 21.37
N CYS A 43 -12.87 2.03 20.37
CA CYS A 43 -11.86 3.07 20.22
C CYS A 43 -12.06 3.72 18.84
N PRO A 44 -12.48 5.00 18.78
CA PRO A 44 -12.67 5.69 17.51
C PRO A 44 -11.42 5.64 16.63
N GLY A 45 -11.58 5.20 15.38
CA GLY A 45 -10.48 5.07 14.42
C GLY A 45 -9.76 3.71 14.43
N VAL A 46 -10.07 2.82 15.37
CA VAL A 46 -9.61 1.42 15.30
C VAL A 46 -10.46 0.64 14.31
N ILE A 47 -9.84 0.19 13.23
CA ILE A 47 -10.48 -0.56 12.14
C ILE A 47 -9.81 -1.92 11.96
N SER A 48 -10.57 -2.94 11.56
CA SER A 48 -10.02 -4.27 11.31
C SER A 48 -10.74 -5.01 10.18
N ASN A 49 -9.99 -5.82 9.43
CA ASN A 49 -10.53 -6.75 8.44
C ASN A 49 -10.54 -8.22 8.95
N GLY A 50 -10.24 -8.43 10.24
CA GLY A 50 -10.11 -9.75 10.87
C GLY A 50 -8.69 -10.32 10.89
N THR A 51 -7.78 -9.79 10.07
CA THR A 51 -6.38 -10.26 9.97
C THR A 51 -5.40 -9.14 10.31
N VAL A 52 -5.64 -7.96 9.75
CA VAL A 52 -4.91 -6.72 10.04
C VAL A 52 -5.84 -5.79 10.79
N GLN A 53 -5.30 -5.08 11.77
CA GLN A 53 -6.00 -4.03 12.49
C GLN A 53 -5.14 -2.76 12.49
N LEU A 54 -5.76 -1.61 12.23
CA LEU A 54 -5.11 -0.32 12.19
C LEU A 54 -5.78 0.61 13.20
N GLY A 55 -5.00 1.43 13.91
CA GLY A 55 -5.54 2.58 14.63
C GLY A 55 -5.28 3.83 13.83
N VAL A 56 -6.31 4.33 13.12
CA VAL A 56 -6.20 5.50 12.26
C VAL A 56 -6.63 6.74 13.05
N ALA A 57 -5.70 7.68 13.24
CA ALA A 57 -5.98 8.95 13.87
C ALA A 57 -6.74 9.90 12.93
N SER A 58 -7.39 10.92 13.48
CA SER A 58 -8.18 11.87 12.70
C SER A 58 -7.38 12.70 11.69
N ALA A 59 -6.06 12.82 11.90
CA ALA A 59 -5.15 13.47 10.97
C ALA A 59 -4.55 12.49 9.92
N GLY A 60 -4.99 11.23 9.88
CA GLY A 60 -4.62 10.26 8.85
C GLY A 60 -3.27 9.59 9.02
N HIS A 61 -2.58 9.78 10.15
CA HIS A 61 -1.49 8.90 10.60
C HIS A 61 -2.06 7.72 11.41
N LEU A 62 -1.23 6.74 11.72
CA LEU A 62 -1.53 5.59 12.55
C LEU A 62 -1.22 5.86 14.03
N THR A 63 -1.63 4.90 14.84
CA THR A 63 -1.55 4.87 16.30
C THR A 63 -2.66 5.65 16.99
N VAL A 64 -3.63 4.89 17.50
CA VAL A 64 -4.72 5.37 18.34
C VAL A 64 -4.58 4.75 19.74
N PRO A 65 -4.53 5.56 20.81
CA PRO A 65 -4.64 5.05 22.18
C PRO A 65 -5.96 4.30 22.36
N CYS A 66 -5.90 3.07 22.86
CA CYS A 66 -7.07 2.23 22.99
C CYS A 66 -7.05 1.39 24.27
N ALA A 67 -7.38 2.00 25.41
CA ALA A 67 -7.28 1.36 26.73
C ALA A 67 -8.11 0.07 26.90
N THR A 68 -9.14 -0.14 26.06
CA THR A 68 -9.95 -1.36 26.06
C THR A 68 -9.41 -2.47 25.15
N SER A 69 -8.35 -2.21 24.38
CA SER A 69 -7.68 -3.23 23.59
C SER A 69 -6.85 -4.17 24.47
N ILE A 70 -6.71 -5.42 24.02
CA ILE A 70 -5.79 -6.38 24.61
C ILE A 70 -4.36 -5.88 24.38
N VAL A 71 -3.51 -6.02 25.40
CA VAL A 71 -2.07 -5.72 25.31
C VAL A 71 -1.46 -6.62 24.23
N SER A 72 -0.72 -6.05 23.28
CA SER A 72 -0.04 -6.81 22.23
C SER A 72 1.00 -7.79 22.79
N GLY A 73 1.26 -8.87 22.06
CA GLY A 73 2.28 -9.87 22.42
C GLY A 73 3.72 -9.38 22.21
N GLY A 74 4.68 -10.08 22.83
CA GLY A 74 6.10 -9.70 22.83
C GLY A 74 6.50 -8.82 24.00
N THR A 75 7.76 -8.38 24.05
CA THR A 75 8.23 -7.38 25.02
C THR A 75 7.56 -6.03 24.76
N ASN A 76 7.35 -5.25 25.81
CA ASN A 76 6.83 -3.87 25.71
C ASN A 76 5.49 -3.75 24.96
N GLY A 77 4.65 -4.79 25.06
CA GLY A 77 3.31 -4.79 24.47
C GLY A 77 2.46 -3.60 24.93
N THR A 78 1.54 -3.18 24.08
CA THR A 78 0.72 -1.98 24.29
C THR A 78 -0.76 -2.22 23.98
N THR A 79 -1.61 -1.42 24.60
CA THR A 79 -3.05 -1.35 24.27
C THR A 79 -3.32 -0.36 23.15
N ALA A 80 -2.38 0.54 22.83
CA ALA A 80 -2.49 1.37 21.63
C ALA A 80 -2.45 0.49 20.36
N VAL A 81 -3.19 0.90 19.34
CA VAL A 81 -3.29 0.16 18.08
C VAL A 81 -2.65 1.01 17.00
N GLY A 82 -1.58 0.52 16.40
CA GLY A 82 -0.91 1.16 15.26
C GLY A 82 -1.15 0.34 14.00
N LEU A 83 -0.32 -0.68 13.82
CA LEU A 83 -0.39 -1.73 12.82
C LEU A 83 -0.29 -3.09 13.51
N ARG A 84 -1.41 -3.81 13.60
CA ARG A 84 -1.52 -5.06 14.36
C ARG A 84 -1.87 -6.24 13.49
N PHE A 85 -1.20 -7.37 13.74
CA PHE A 85 -1.56 -8.68 13.21
C PHE A 85 -2.48 -9.38 14.20
N VAL A 86 -3.76 -9.48 13.85
CA VAL A 86 -4.81 -10.01 14.73
C VAL A 86 -4.56 -11.49 15.12
N PRO A 87 -4.13 -12.40 14.21
CA PRO A 87 -4.01 -13.82 14.52
C PRO A 87 -3.13 -14.18 15.72
N ASN A 88 -2.09 -13.38 16.01
CA ASN A 88 -1.22 -13.57 17.17
C ASN A 88 -1.08 -12.32 18.04
N ASN A 89 -1.92 -11.30 17.80
CA ASN A 89 -1.98 -10.05 18.54
C ASN A 89 -0.62 -9.33 18.65
N THR A 90 0.24 -9.41 17.63
CA THR A 90 1.49 -8.62 17.57
C THR A 90 1.24 -7.25 16.98
N GLU A 91 1.96 -6.25 17.47
CA GLU A 91 1.88 -4.84 17.06
C GLU A 91 3.23 -4.42 16.48
N ALA A 92 3.25 -3.35 15.66
CA ALA A 92 4.46 -2.90 14.98
C ALA A 92 4.71 -1.40 15.00
N ALA A 93 3.74 -0.56 15.37
CA ALA A 93 3.87 0.90 15.18
C ALA A 93 3.50 1.73 16.42
N ALA A 94 3.07 1.07 17.50
CA ALA A 94 2.49 1.71 18.67
C ALA A 94 3.31 1.58 19.98
N PRO A 95 4.17 0.56 20.19
CA PRO A 95 5.12 0.57 21.29
C PRO A 95 6.05 1.79 21.22
N GLY A 96 6.82 2.01 22.30
CA GLY A 96 7.82 3.08 22.34
C GLY A 96 7.27 4.46 21.99
N THR A 97 7.92 5.10 21.00
CA THR A 97 7.53 6.40 20.47
C THR A 97 6.86 6.19 19.12
N PRO A 98 5.52 6.36 19.00
CA PRO A 98 4.80 6.01 17.79
C PRO A 98 5.05 7.03 16.67
N CYS A 99 6.12 6.84 15.92
CA CYS A 99 6.60 7.76 14.88
C CYS A 99 6.08 7.44 13.48
N GLU A 100 5.07 6.56 13.39
CA GLU A 100 4.30 6.42 12.16
C GLU A 100 3.62 7.74 11.79
N GLY A 101 3.81 8.17 10.55
CA GLY A 101 3.15 9.36 10.05
C GLY A 101 3.43 9.67 8.60
N TRP A 102 3.01 10.86 8.19
CA TRP A 102 3.07 11.29 6.80
C TRP A 102 3.30 12.80 6.67
N GLY A 103 3.75 13.21 5.48
CA GLY A 103 3.88 14.60 5.10
C GLY A 103 3.60 14.85 3.62
N VAL A 104 3.26 16.08 3.28
CA VAL A 104 3.06 16.56 1.90
C VAL A 104 3.70 17.93 1.74
N ALA A 105 4.31 18.19 0.58
CA ALA A 105 4.91 19.49 0.32
C ALA A 105 4.81 19.92 -1.16
N SER A 106 4.80 21.23 -1.38
CA SER A 106 5.29 21.84 -2.61
C SER A 106 6.69 22.34 -2.33
N ALA A 107 7.68 21.69 -2.92
CA ALA A 107 9.08 22.09 -2.73
C ALA A 107 9.41 23.39 -3.46
N ASP A 108 8.76 23.65 -4.59
CA ASP A 108 8.94 24.87 -5.37
C ASP A 108 8.36 26.12 -4.69
N LEU A 109 7.29 25.97 -3.89
CA LEU A 109 6.68 27.06 -3.13
C LEU A 109 7.13 27.09 -1.66
N ASN A 110 7.94 26.12 -1.22
CA ASN A 110 8.35 25.94 0.18
C ASN A 110 7.16 25.85 1.15
N ILE A 111 6.15 25.06 0.80
CA ILE A 111 4.96 24.81 1.61
C ILE A 111 4.94 23.35 2.00
N THR A 112 4.80 23.06 3.28
CA THR A 112 4.80 21.69 3.82
C THR A 112 3.74 21.54 4.91
N GLY A 113 3.27 20.31 5.11
CA GLY A 113 2.48 19.91 6.27
C GLY A 113 2.69 18.42 6.55
N PHE A 114 2.78 18.07 7.82
CA PHE A 114 3.12 16.72 8.27
C PHE A 114 2.51 16.41 9.64
N THR A 115 2.37 15.13 9.97
CA THR A 115 1.78 14.69 11.24
C THR A 115 2.13 13.23 11.56
N SER A 116 2.31 12.96 12.85
CA SER A 116 2.42 11.64 13.48
C SER A 116 1.86 11.67 14.90
N ALA A 117 1.79 10.49 15.53
CA ALA A 117 1.42 10.39 16.94
C ALA A 117 2.57 10.85 17.89
N GLY A 118 3.83 10.57 17.54
CA GLY A 118 4.99 10.78 18.43
C GLY A 118 6.15 11.61 17.86
N CYS A 119 6.25 11.78 16.54
CA CYS A 119 7.36 12.45 15.85
C CYS A 119 7.00 13.84 15.29
N GLY A 120 5.99 14.49 15.89
CA GLY A 120 5.62 15.87 15.61
C GLY A 120 4.58 16.05 14.50
N ALA A 121 4.12 17.30 14.39
CA ALA A 121 3.15 17.73 13.40
C ALA A 121 3.34 19.23 13.09
N GLY A 122 2.98 19.63 11.87
CA GLY A 122 3.08 21.02 11.44
C GLY A 122 2.13 21.31 10.27
N ASN A 123 1.45 22.47 10.32
CA ASN A 123 0.61 22.98 9.24
C ASN A 123 -0.45 21.98 8.70
N VAL A 124 -1.05 21.18 9.59
CA VAL A 124 -2.14 20.25 9.27
C VAL A 124 -3.38 20.63 10.09
N THR A 125 -4.51 20.78 9.41
CA THR A 125 -5.82 21.01 10.04
C THR A 125 -6.79 19.93 9.59
N VAL A 126 -7.36 19.18 10.52
CA VAL A 126 -8.38 18.16 10.20
C VAL A 126 -9.66 18.85 9.74
N GLU A 127 -10.14 18.51 8.55
CA GLU A 127 -11.44 18.97 8.04
C GLU A 127 -12.55 17.99 8.38
N SER A 128 -12.30 16.69 8.21
CA SER A 128 -13.24 15.64 8.58
C SER A 128 -12.55 14.32 8.88
N PHE A 129 -13.17 13.52 9.74
CA PHE A 129 -12.78 12.14 10.00
C PHE A 129 -14.03 11.28 10.16
N ASN A 130 -14.09 10.17 9.44
CA ASN A 130 -15.17 9.20 9.56
C ASN A 130 -14.57 7.79 9.62
N ALA A 131 -14.95 7.02 10.65
CA ALA A 131 -14.50 5.65 10.81
C ALA A 131 -15.71 4.72 11.06
N THR A 132 -15.65 3.55 10.44
CA THR A 132 -16.52 2.40 10.74
C THR A 132 -15.68 1.34 11.45
N THR A 133 -16.20 0.12 11.59
CA THR A 133 -15.43 -1.00 12.13
C THR A 133 -14.33 -1.49 11.17
N THR A 134 -14.45 -1.23 9.86
CA THR A 134 -13.56 -1.79 8.84
C THR A 134 -12.85 -0.73 8.00
N THR A 135 -13.30 0.52 8.01
CA THR A 135 -12.79 1.59 7.14
C THR A 135 -12.62 2.89 7.90
N ALA A 136 -11.64 3.70 7.52
CA ALA A 136 -11.50 5.07 8.01
C ALA A 136 -11.23 6.03 6.85
N THR A 137 -11.69 7.27 6.96
CA THR A 137 -11.41 8.33 6.00
C THR A 137 -11.05 9.59 6.78
N SER A 138 -9.83 10.06 6.56
CA SER A 138 -9.30 11.33 7.06
C SER A 138 -9.23 12.31 5.91
N VAL A 139 -9.74 13.53 6.12
CA VAL A 139 -9.54 14.65 5.20
C VAL A 139 -8.92 15.78 6.00
N VAL A 140 -7.74 16.23 5.56
CA VAL A 140 -7.03 17.32 6.20
C VAL A 140 -6.67 18.40 5.19
N ARG A 141 -6.44 19.60 5.69
CA ARG A 141 -5.92 20.74 4.93
C ARG A 141 -4.48 21.03 5.35
N VAL A 142 -3.63 21.36 4.38
CA VAL A 142 -2.30 21.91 4.59
C VAL A 142 -2.26 23.35 4.09
N GLY A 143 -2.29 24.29 5.03
CA GLY A 143 -2.43 25.72 4.75
C GLY A 143 -3.62 26.02 3.84
N ASN A 144 -3.37 26.75 2.75
CA ASN A 144 -4.36 27.01 1.69
C ASN A 144 -3.97 26.33 0.37
N THR A 145 -3.03 25.38 0.40
CA THR A 145 -2.44 24.78 -0.81
C THR A 145 -3.00 23.40 -1.06
N PHE A 146 -3.02 22.53 -0.04
CA PHE A 146 -3.44 21.15 -0.22
C PHE A 146 -4.66 20.79 0.62
N ARG A 147 -5.52 19.95 0.03
CA ARG A 147 -6.40 19.05 0.78
C ARG A 147 -5.93 17.63 0.55
N VAL A 148 -5.65 16.90 1.63
CA VAL A 148 -5.19 15.52 1.58
C VAL A 148 -6.27 14.63 2.14
N THR A 149 -6.64 13.60 1.39
CA THR A 149 -7.57 12.55 1.82
C THR A 149 -6.83 11.23 1.91
N HIS A 150 -6.91 10.58 3.07
CA HIS A 150 -6.51 9.19 3.24
C HIS A 150 -7.76 8.35 3.50
N ARG A 151 -8.03 7.39 2.62
CA ARG A 151 -9.12 6.43 2.78
C ARG A 151 -8.55 5.04 2.99
N TYR A 152 -8.71 4.53 4.20
CA TYR A 152 -8.29 3.21 4.63
C TYR A 152 -9.42 2.20 4.42
N VAL A 153 -9.17 1.18 3.61
CA VAL A 153 -10.11 0.09 3.32
C VAL A 153 -9.40 -1.26 3.28
N PRO A 154 -10.07 -2.38 3.61
CA PRO A 154 -9.49 -3.70 3.38
C PRO A 154 -9.15 -3.87 1.90
N SER A 155 -7.98 -4.44 1.60
CA SER A 155 -7.65 -4.76 0.21
C SER A 155 -8.61 -5.85 -0.30
N PRO A 156 -9.24 -5.66 -1.47
CA PRO A 156 -10.07 -6.70 -2.07
C PRO A 156 -9.23 -7.88 -2.60
N ALA A 157 -7.92 -7.69 -2.76
CA ALA A 157 -7.03 -8.70 -3.33
C ALA A 157 -6.51 -9.71 -2.29
N THR A 158 -6.44 -9.33 -1.02
CA THR A 158 -5.95 -10.20 0.06
C THR A 158 -6.32 -9.64 1.44
N ALA A 159 -6.65 -10.53 2.38
CA ALA A 159 -6.93 -10.16 3.76
C ALA A 159 -5.66 -9.70 4.52
N LEU A 160 -4.48 -9.94 3.99
CA LEU A 160 -3.20 -9.56 4.61
C LEU A 160 -2.86 -8.08 4.47
N LEU A 161 -3.66 -7.32 3.71
CA LEU A 161 -3.42 -5.90 3.43
C LEU A 161 -4.65 -5.04 3.72
N TYR A 162 -4.38 -3.86 4.26
CA TYR A 162 -5.19 -2.67 4.12
C TYR A 162 -4.64 -1.82 2.99
N GLN A 163 -5.52 -1.32 2.13
CA GLN A 163 -5.23 -0.31 1.13
C GLN A 163 -5.52 1.08 1.71
N VAL A 164 -4.65 2.03 1.40
CA VAL A 164 -4.86 3.46 1.66
C VAL A 164 -4.89 4.18 0.33
N ASP A 165 -6.08 4.63 -0.04
CA ASP A 165 -6.27 5.53 -1.17
C ASP A 165 -5.87 6.94 -0.73
N VAL A 166 -4.80 7.48 -1.32
CA VAL A 166 -4.29 8.83 -1.01
C VAL A 166 -4.63 9.76 -2.15
N LEU A 167 -5.31 10.87 -1.84
CA LEU A 167 -5.66 11.91 -2.80
C LEU A 167 -5.13 13.25 -2.28
N ILE A 168 -4.30 13.92 -3.06
CA ILE A 168 -3.76 15.25 -2.77
C ILE A 168 -4.35 16.21 -3.80
N GLU A 169 -5.26 17.07 -3.36
CA GLU A 169 -5.87 18.14 -4.16
C GLU A 169 -5.10 19.44 -3.95
N ASN A 170 -4.76 20.15 -5.03
CA ASN A 170 -4.32 21.55 -4.95
C ASN A 170 -5.55 22.45 -4.87
N ILE A 171 -5.87 22.91 -3.67
CA ILE A 171 -7.00 23.82 -3.39
C ILE A 171 -6.61 25.30 -3.47
N GLY A 172 -5.33 25.58 -3.74
CA GLY A 172 -4.81 26.92 -3.92
C GLY A 172 -5.11 27.48 -5.31
N THR A 173 -4.51 28.63 -5.61
CA THR A 173 -4.64 29.33 -6.90
C THR A 173 -3.38 29.26 -7.75
N VAL A 174 -2.29 28.69 -7.23
CA VAL A 174 -0.97 28.64 -7.85
C VAL A 174 -0.61 27.19 -8.19
N PRO A 175 -0.03 26.91 -9.38
CA PRO A 175 0.46 25.58 -9.69
C PRO A 175 1.61 25.16 -8.79
N VAL A 176 1.58 23.90 -8.35
CA VAL A 176 2.71 23.23 -7.69
C VAL A 176 3.51 22.52 -8.75
N ASN A 177 4.81 22.81 -8.86
CA ASN A 177 5.68 22.19 -9.87
C ASN A 177 6.46 20.99 -9.32
N ASP A 178 6.67 20.94 -8.00
CA ASP A 178 7.36 19.83 -7.32
C ASP A 178 6.54 19.36 -6.10
N LEU A 179 5.55 18.49 -6.34
CA LEU A 179 4.77 17.84 -5.28
C LEU A 179 5.57 16.69 -4.65
N ARG A 180 5.71 16.73 -3.33
CA ARG A 180 6.35 15.67 -2.54
C ARG A 180 5.40 15.06 -1.53
N TYR A 181 5.64 13.80 -1.22
CA TYR A 181 4.92 13.08 -0.17
C TYR A 181 5.91 12.22 0.62
N THR A 182 5.73 12.17 1.93
CA THR A 182 6.54 11.36 2.83
C THR A 182 5.65 10.40 3.60
N ARG A 183 6.12 9.17 3.81
CA ARG A 183 5.55 8.24 4.80
C ARG A 183 6.68 7.59 5.56
N ALA A 184 6.56 7.55 6.88
CA ALA A 184 7.49 6.83 7.72
C ALA A 184 6.77 6.00 8.78
N ILE A 185 7.48 5.00 9.28
CA ILE A 185 7.08 4.14 10.39
C ILE A 185 8.32 3.80 11.20
N ASP A 186 8.23 3.95 12.51
CA ASP A 186 9.14 3.30 13.46
C ASP A 186 8.60 1.90 13.74
N TYR A 187 9.39 0.88 13.44
CA TYR A 187 8.95 -0.49 13.58
C TYR A 187 9.30 -1.01 14.97
N ASP A 188 8.35 -1.69 15.59
CA ASP A 188 8.46 -2.15 16.97
C ASP A 188 8.04 -3.62 17.06
N VAL A 189 8.80 -4.49 16.38
CA VAL A 189 8.28 -5.81 15.99
C VAL A 189 8.58 -6.87 17.06
N ALA A 190 7.51 -7.44 17.61
CA ALA A 190 7.60 -8.61 18.48
C ALA A 190 8.34 -9.79 17.82
N PRO A 191 9.01 -10.68 18.57
CA PRO A 191 9.03 -10.82 20.04
C PRO A 191 9.79 -9.76 20.83
N ASN A 192 10.84 -9.18 20.24
CA ASN A 192 11.82 -8.36 20.93
C ASN A 192 11.78 -6.94 20.37
N THR A 193 10.74 -6.21 20.75
CA THR A 193 10.47 -4.81 20.39
C THR A 193 11.69 -3.91 20.62
N PHE A 194 11.91 -2.89 19.77
CA PHE A 194 13.10 -2.02 19.68
C PHE A 194 14.36 -2.72 19.16
N SER A 195 14.19 -3.84 18.47
CA SER A 195 15.30 -4.70 18.04
C SER A 195 14.87 -5.52 16.84
N GLU A 196 14.33 -4.87 15.82
CA GLU A 196 13.79 -5.51 14.64
C GLU A 196 14.81 -5.56 13.50
N TYR A 197 14.44 -6.33 12.49
CA TYR A 197 15.08 -6.37 11.19
C TYR A 197 14.16 -5.72 10.17
N VAL A 198 14.73 -4.84 9.34
CA VAL A 198 14.00 -4.14 8.28
C VAL A 198 14.55 -4.50 6.91
N THR A 199 13.65 -4.76 5.97
CA THR A 199 13.96 -4.83 4.54
C THR A 199 13.37 -3.61 3.84
N LEU A 200 14.14 -2.95 2.97
CA LEU A 200 13.69 -1.89 2.07
C LEU A 200 13.95 -2.25 0.61
N ALA A 201 12.90 -2.16 -0.20
CA ALA A 201 12.95 -2.44 -1.63
C ALA A 201 12.35 -1.31 -2.47
N GLY A 202 12.76 -1.25 -3.75
CA GLY A 202 12.19 -0.33 -4.73
C GLY A 202 12.70 1.11 -4.63
N ALA A 203 13.87 1.33 -4.04
CA ALA A 203 14.45 2.68 -3.89
C ALA A 203 14.88 3.33 -5.22
N THR A 204 14.98 2.55 -6.29
CA THR A 204 15.28 3.04 -7.65
C THR A 204 14.02 3.33 -8.47
N ALA A 205 12.83 3.19 -7.88
CA ALA A 205 11.59 3.54 -8.56
C ALA A 205 11.57 5.04 -8.90
N PRO A 206 11.07 5.46 -10.09
CA PRO A 206 11.18 6.85 -10.53
C PRO A 206 10.55 7.90 -9.61
N SER A 207 9.55 7.51 -8.83
CA SER A 207 8.87 8.40 -7.88
C SER A 207 9.57 8.49 -6.52
N VAL A 208 10.60 7.69 -6.26
CA VAL A 208 11.30 7.68 -4.96
C VAL A 208 12.46 8.66 -5.02
N LEU A 209 12.41 9.67 -4.15
CA LEU A 209 13.52 10.59 -3.94
C LEU A 209 14.56 10.00 -3.01
N ARG A 210 14.08 9.36 -1.94
CA ARG A 210 14.91 8.87 -0.86
C ARG A 210 14.17 7.81 -0.07
N VAL A 211 14.93 6.86 0.47
CA VAL A 211 14.47 5.96 1.52
C VAL A 211 15.56 5.79 2.57
N ASP A 212 15.18 5.52 3.81
CA ASP A 212 16.10 5.12 4.88
C ASP A 212 15.41 4.30 5.97
N SER A 213 16.20 3.70 6.86
CA SER A 213 15.70 2.89 7.98
C SER A 213 15.48 3.68 9.26
N ASN A 214 15.56 5.01 9.25
CA ASN A 214 15.37 5.78 10.47
C ASN A 214 13.89 6.14 10.63
N GLY A 215 13.15 5.37 11.43
CA GLY A 215 11.73 5.65 11.74
C GLY A 215 11.49 6.97 12.47
N PHE A 216 12.55 7.60 12.98
CA PHE A 216 12.52 8.86 13.73
C PHE A 216 12.86 10.10 12.91
N ASP A 217 13.15 9.95 11.60
CA ASP A 217 13.41 11.09 10.74
C ASP A 217 12.19 12.01 10.63
N SER A 218 12.44 13.28 10.31
CA SER A 218 11.38 14.28 10.18
C SER A 218 10.41 13.90 9.07
N LEU A 219 9.11 13.94 9.37
CA LEU A 219 8.04 13.71 8.39
C LEU A 219 7.78 14.89 7.46
N ASP A 220 8.44 16.03 7.67
CA ASP A 220 8.45 17.14 6.72
C ASP A 220 9.20 16.74 5.43
N PRO A 221 8.54 16.65 4.25
CA PRO A 221 9.20 16.26 3.00
C PRO A 221 10.27 17.25 2.49
N LEU A 222 10.40 18.41 3.14
CA LEU A 222 11.43 19.42 2.85
C LEU A 222 12.57 19.43 3.87
N ALA A 223 12.46 18.65 4.94
CA ALA A 223 13.52 18.59 5.94
C ALA A 223 14.80 17.95 5.37
N PRO A 224 15.98 18.42 5.81
CA PRO A 224 17.21 17.72 5.52
C PRO A 224 17.22 16.38 6.27
N HIS A 225 17.75 15.36 5.62
CA HIS A 225 17.91 14.04 6.22
C HIS A 225 19.39 13.72 6.48
N GLY A 226 19.64 12.85 7.45
CA GLY A 226 20.98 12.32 7.74
C GLY A 226 21.56 11.45 6.61
N ALA A 227 22.79 10.98 6.75
CA ALA A 227 23.34 9.98 5.83
C ALA A 227 22.65 8.61 6.04
N LEU A 228 22.50 7.83 4.96
CA LEU A 228 21.97 6.47 5.06
C LEU A 228 22.87 5.58 5.93
N PRO A 229 22.34 4.80 6.88
CA PRO A 229 23.17 3.95 7.76
C PRO A 229 24.08 2.97 7.01
N THR A 230 23.62 2.43 5.88
CA THR A 230 24.36 1.45 5.07
C THR A 230 25.07 2.06 3.86
N GLY A 231 24.84 3.35 3.57
CA GLY A 231 25.23 3.98 2.31
C GLY A 231 24.48 3.46 1.07
N THR A 232 23.62 2.45 1.19
CA THR A 232 22.79 1.90 0.11
C THR A 232 21.30 2.13 0.39
N PRO A 233 20.51 2.56 -0.59
CA PRO A 233 19.09 2.87 -0.38
C PRO A 233 18.20 1.60 -0.35
N THR A 234 18.74 0.42 -0.64
CA THR A 234 18.02 -0.85 -0.44
C THR A 234 18.87 -1.76 0.42
N PHE A 235 18.20 -2.56 1.25
CA PHE A 235 18.82 -3.55 2.12
C PHE A 235 17.80 -4.62 2.48
N THR A 236 18.30 -5.80 2.82
CA THR A 236 17.53 -6.94 3.29
C THR A 236 17.97 -7.26 4.70
N ASP A 237 17.01 -7.42 5.60
CA ASP A 237 17.23 -7.79 6.99
C ASP A 237 18.31 -6.94 7.69
N LEU A 238 18.25 -5.62 7.50
CA LEU A 238 19.10 -4.69 8.25
C LEU A 238 18.68 -4.73 9.71
N GLY A 239 19.62 -5.03 10.59
CA GLY A 239 19.37 -5.13 12.03
C GLY A 239 20.30 -6.12 12.73
N PRO A 240 20.03 -6.44 14.00
CA PRO A 240 18.90 -5.95 14.78
C PRO A 240 19.16 -4.53 15.30
N GLY A 241 18.13 -3.71 15.40
CA GLY A 241 18.20 -2.38 16.01
C GLY A 241 16.80 -1.79 16.15
N ASP A 242 16.72 -0.60 16.75
CA ASP A 242 15.51 0.24 16.78
C ASP A 242 15.41 0.95 15.43
N LEU A 243 14.67 0.35 14.51
CA LEU A 243 14.69 0.65 13.09
C LEU A 243 13.27 0.85 12.56
N GLY A 244 13.18 1.63 11.51
CA GLY A 244 11.93 1.90 10.82
C GLY A 244 12.07 1.85 9.32
N ALA A 245 11.13 2.50 8.65
CA ALA A 245 11.20 2.77 7.24
C ALA A 245 10.72 4.19 6.98
N HIS A 246 11.48 4.95 6.22
CA HIS A 246 11.16 6.29 5.76
C HIS A 246 11.20 6.31 4.23
N PHE A 247 10.19 6.91 3.61
CA PHE A 247 10.11 7.09 2.16
C PHE A 247 9.71 8.51 1.81
N ASP A 248 10.52 9.15 0.98
CA ASP A 248 10.18 10.41 0.32
C ASP A 248 9.92 10.18 -1.16
N PHE A 249 8.81 10.72 -1.65
CA PHE A 249 8.37 10.58 -3.02
C PHE A 249 8.28 11.93 -3.72
N GLN A 250 8.67 11.97 -4.99
CA GLN A 250 8.38 13.06 -5.93
C GLN A 250 7.25 12.62 -6.86
N LEU A 251 6.16 13.39 -6.86
CA LEU A 251 4.92 13.08 -7.56
C LEU A 251 4.64 14.05 -8.73
N GLY A 252 5.62 14.89 -9.06
CA GLY A 252 5.60 15.83 -10.19
C GLY A 252 4.72 17.06 -9.95
N ALA A 253 4.25 17.67 -11.03
CA ALA A 253 3.42 18.87 -10.96
C ALA A 253 1.95 18.58 -10.62
N LEU A 254 1.29 19.57 -10.02
CA LEU A 254 -0.13 19.58 -9.66
C LEU A 254 -0.73 20.99 -9.84
N ALA A 255 -1.53 21.16 -10.89
CA ALA A 255 -2.21 22.43 -11.18
C ALA A 255 -3.34 22.74 -10.17
N PRO A 256 -3.77 24.00 -10.03
CA PRO A 256 -4.90 24.39 -9.20
C PRO A 256 -6.17 23.60 -9.54
N GLY A 257 -6.91 23.18 -8.52
CA GLY A 257 -8.13 22.38 -8.65
C GLY A 257 -7.91 20.95 -9.15
N ARG A 258 -6.66 20.48 -9.24
CA ARG A 258 -6.34 19.11 -9.67
C ARG A 258 -5.92 18.24 -8.49
N VAL A 259 -6.08 16.93 -8.67
CA VAL A 259 -5.76 15.88 -7.70
C VAL A 259 -4.63 15.00 -8.21
N ARG A 260 -3.67 14.69 -7.33
CA ARG A 260 -2.75 13.57 -7.49
C ARG A 260 -3.21 12.42 -6.61
N SER A 261 -3.42 11.25 -7.18
CA SER A 261 -3.83 10.06 -6.45
C SER A 261 -2.83 8.91 -6.59
N PHE A 262 -2.66 8.14 -5.52
CA PHE A 262 -1.85 6.92 -5.47
C PHE A 262 -2.34 6.02 -4.32
N ARG A 263 -1.77 4.82 -4.20
CA ARG A 263 -2.10 3.90 -3.11
C ARG A 263 -0.89 3.64 -2.24
N THR A 264 -1.12 3.54 -0.95
CA THR A 264 -0.20 2.84 -0.05
C THR A 264 -0.89 1.62 0.54
N TYR A 265 -0.12 0.74 1.15
CA TYR A 265 -0.64 -0.45 1.81
C TYR A 265 0.01 -0.60 3.17
N TYR A 266 -0.78 -1.01 4.14
CA TYR A 266 -0.31 -1.55 5.41
C TYR A 266 -0.70 -3.00 5.49
N GLY A 267 0.13 -3.83 6.11
CA GLY A 267 -0.27 -5.20 6.31
C GLY A 267 0.58 -5.98 7.28
N ALA A 268 0.16 -7.22 7.49
CA ALA A 268 0.89 -8.18 8.27
C ALA A 268 0.60 -9.59 7.79
N ALA A 269 1.59 -10.47 7.87
CA ALA A 269 1.48 -11.88 7.52
C ALA A 269 2.31 -12.75 8.46
N ALA A 270 1.99 -14.04 8.55
CA ALA A 270 2.69 -14.98 9.43
C ALA A 270 4.11 -15.36 8.95
N SER A 271 4.51 -14.93 7.75
CA SER A 271 5.84 -15.17 7.17
C SER A 271 6.18 -14.13 6.11
N GLN A 272 7.47 -14.01 5.81
CA GLN A 272 7.99 -13.09 4.79
C GLN A 272 7.50 -13.48 3.39
N ASN A 273 7.44 -14.78 3.09
CA ASN A 273 6.91 -15.25 1.80
C ASN A 273 5.44 -14.86 1.60
N ALA A 274 4.61 -15.00 2.64
CA ALA A 274 3.21 -14.57 2.58
C ALA A 274 3.08 -13.04 2.44
N ALA A 275 3.94 -12.28 3.11
CA ALA A 275 4.00 -10.82 2.98
C ALA A 275 4.38 -10.38 1.54
N LEU A 276 5.45 -10.95 1.00
CA LEU A 276 5.89 -10.67 -0.37
C LEU A 276 4.84 -11.04 -1.42
N ASN A 277 4.17 -12.20 -1.27
CA ASN A 277 3.08 -12.59 -2.15
C ASN A 277 1.89 -11.64 -2.07
N ALA A 278 1.55 -11.14 -0.87
CA ALA A 278 0.48 -10.16 -0.69
C ALA A 278 0.79 -8.84 -1.42
N LEU A 279 2.02 -8.31 -1.26
CA LEU A 279 2.47 -7.10 -1.96
C LEU A 279 2.53 -7.30 -3.48
N ALA A 280 3.03 -8.45 -3.94
CA ALA A 280 3.08 -8.79 -5.36
C ALA A 280 1.68 -8.87 -5.98
N THR A 281 0.69 -9.38 -5.25
CA THR A 281 -0.72 -9.47 -5.70
C THR A 281 -1.32 -8.10 -6.01
N VAL A 282 -0.87 -7.05 -5.31
CA VAL A 282 -1.31 -5.65 -5.54
C VAL A 282 -0.32 -4.84 -6.38
N GLY A 283 0.69 -5.49 -6.97
CA GLY A 283 1.67 -4.87 -7.87
C GLY A 283 2.66 -3.92 -7.19
N VAL A 284 2.87 -4.04 -5.88
CA VAL A 284 3.77 -3.17 -5.13
C VAL A 284 5.22 -3.62 -5.32
N GLY A 285 6.05 -2.72 -5.88
CA GLY A 285 7.50 -2.90 -6.05
C GLY A 285 8.36 -2.08 -5.08
N THR A 286 7.78 -1.07 -4.43
CA THR A 286 8.44 -0.25 -3.40
C THR A 286 7.78 -0.53 -2.06
N TYR A 287 8.53 -1.11 -1.12
CA TYR A 287 7.98 -1.58 0.14
C TYR A 287 9.02 -1.62 1.25
N SER A 288 8.53 -1.70 2.49
CA SER A 288 9.31 -2.10 3.65
C SER A 288 8.69 -3.32 4.33
N LEU A 289 9.55 -4.16 4.91
CA LEU A 289 9.16 -5.24 5.81
C LEU A 289 9.75 -5.00 7.19
N GLY A 290 8.97 -5.21 8.24
CA GLY A 290 9.44 -5.24 9.64
C GLY A 290 9.32 -6.65 10.21
N GLN A 291 10.40 -7.19 10.76
CA GLN A 291 10.51 -8.58 11.19
C GLN A 291 11.21 -8.70 12.54
N GLY A 292 10.75 -9.64 13.38
CA GLY A 292 11.24 -9.77 14.75
C GLY A 292 12.64 -10.39 14.85
N ASN A 293 13.42 -9.94 15.83
CA ASN A 293 14.67 -10.58 16.24
C ASN A 293 14.39 -11.81 17.09
N TRP A 294 14.51 -12.99 16.50
CA TRP A 294 14.18 -14.26 17.13
C TRP A 294 14.98 -15.39 16.50
N ASN A 295 15.47 -16.35 17.30
CA ASN A 295 16.22 -17.51 16.80
C ASN A 295 15.36 -18.74 16.46
N GLY A 296 14.04 -18.65 16.58
CA GLY A 296 13.11 -19.76 16.28
C GLY A 296 12.85 -20.72 17.44
N THR A 297 13.39 -20.44 18.63
CA THR A 297 13.19 -21.27 19.83
C THR A 297 12.46 -20.51 20.94
N GLY A 298 11.78 -21.22 21.83
CA GLY A 298 10.94 -20.61 22.87
C GLY A 298 9.64 -20.01 22.32
N SER A 299 8.88 -19.33 23.19
CA SER A 299 7.63 -18.66 22.78
C SER A 299 7.95 -17.28 22.19
N PRO A 300 7.64 -17.01 20.91
CA PRO A 300 7.89 -15.72 20.28
C PRO A 300 6.92 -14.62 20.71
N LEU A 301 5.99 -14.90 21.64
CA LEU A 301 5.04 -13.93 22.16
C LEU A 301 5.19 -13.76 23.69
N ALA A 302 6.27 -14.31 24.27
CA ALA A 302 6.55 -14.16 25.69
C ALA A 302 6.78 -12.69 26.04
N SER A 303 6.12 -12.21 27.11
CA SER A 303 6.25 -10.83 27.58
C SER A 303 7.64 -10.51 28.13
N THR A 304 8.45 -11.53 28.44
CA THR A 304 9.85 -11.41 28.86
C THR A 304 10.83 -11.40 27.70
N GLY A 305 10.34 -11.48 26.46
CA GLY A 305 11.15 -11.62 25.26
C GLY A 305 11.42 -13.08 24.89
N ALA A 306 11.84 -13.26 23.65
CA ALA A 306 12.21 -14.55 23.09
C ALA A 306 13.73 -14.60 22.84
N PRO A 307 14.33 -15.80 22.80
CA PRO A 307 15.73 -15.95 22.43
C PRO A 307 16.06 -15.25 21.10
N VAL A 308 16.98 -14.27 21.16
CA VAL A 308 17.37 -13.42 20.03
C VAL A 308 18.13 -14.20 18.95
N GLY A 309 17.95 -13.81 17.69
CA GLY A 309 18.62 -14.37 16.52
C GLY A 309 17.98 -13.94 15.19
N THR A 310 18.47 -14.51 14.09
CA THR A 310 18.09 -14.12 12.72
C THR A 310 16.99 -14.98 12.11
N PHE A 311 16.46 -15.98 12.81
CA PHE A 311 15.42 -16.85 12.24
C PHE A 311 14.15 -16.07 11.90
N GLY A 312 13.71 -15.15 12.76
CA GLY A 312 12.56 -14.28 12.48
C GLY A 312 12.80 -13.35 11.28
N ALA A 313 14.02 -12.83 11.13
CA ALA A 313 14.41 -12.06 9.94
C ALA A 313 14.41 -12.90 8.66
N LEU A 314 14.94 -14.13 8.69
CA LEU A 314 15.05 -14.96 7.49
C LEU A 314 13.72 -15.60 7.05
N THR A 315 12.79 -15.80 7.98
CA THR A 315 11.52 -16.50 7.72
C THR A 315 10.31 -15.59 7.74
N GLY A 316 10.43 -14.45 8.43
CA GLY A 316 9.33 -13.55 8.74
C GLY A 316 8.38 -14.05 9.84
N GLN A 317 8.80 -15.02 10.64
CA GLN A 317 8.03 -15.52 11.78
C GLN A 317 8.35 -14.77 13.08
N PRO A 318 7.38 -14.64 14.02
CA PRO A 318 6.00 -15.11 13.91
C PRO A 318 5.12 -14.21 13.05
N THR A 319 5.60 -13.00 12.73
CA THR A 319 4.90 -11.98 11.96
C THR A 319 5.89 -11.18 11.13
N THR A 320 5.52 -10.89 9.88
CA THR A 320 6.13 -9.87 9.02
C THR A 320 5.13 -8.74 8.83
N PHE A 321 5.51 -7.53 9.20
CA PHE A 321 4.74 -6.33 8.92
C PHE A 321 5.15 -5.71 7.60
N MET A 322 4.23 -5.02 6.95
CA MET A 322 4.40 -4.48 5.61
C MET A 322 3.97 -3.02 5.55
N TYR A 323 4.77 -2.21 4.88
CA TYR A 323 4.32 -1.00 4.21
C TYR A 323 4.62 -1.13 2.72
N GLY A 324 3.69 -0.71 1.87
CA GLY A 324 3.83 -0.74 0.42
C GLY A 324 3.43 0.58 -0.21
N PHE A 325 4.17 1.01 -1.25
CA PHE A 325 3.81 2.15 -2.07
C PHE A 325 3.55 1.70 -3.50
N LEU A 326 2.38 2.09 -4.03
CA LEU A 326 2.02 1.92 -5.42
C LEU A 326 1.86 3.30 -6.04
N PRO A 327 2.74 3.68 -6.99
CA PRO A 327 2.77 5.03 -7.53
C PRO A 327 1.45 5.44 -8.20
N PRO A 328 1.31 6.74 -8.50
CA PRO A 328 0.23 7.21 -9.33
C PRO A 328 0.07 6.34 -10.58
N PRO A 329 -1.17 6.02 -10.98
CA PRO A 329 -1.42 5.22 -12.17
C PRO A 329 -0.64 5.76 -13.36
N VAL A 330 0.16 4.91 -13.99
CA VAL A 330 0.69 5.17 -15.33
C VAL A 330 -0.20 4.45 -16.33
N PHE A 331 -0.71 5.19 -17.30
CA PHE A 331 -1.50 4.66 -18.40
C PHE A 331 -0.62 3.71 -19.22
N SER A 332 -0.92 2.41 -19.20
CA SER A 332 -0.15 1.41 -19.94
C SER A 332 -0.79 1.07 -21.29
N SER A 333 -2.11 0.96 -21.32
CA SER A 333 -2.93 0.71 -22.52
C SER A 333 -4.40 1.01 -22.20
N CYS A 334 -5.19 1.32 -23.22
CA CYS A 334 -6.64 1.38 -23.13
C CYS A 334 -7.27 0.95 -24.44
N THR A 335 -8.28 0.09 -24.34
CA THR A 335 -9.11 -0.38 -25.45
C THR A 335 -10.54 0.11 -25.23
N VAL A 336 -11.29 0.26 -26.30
CA VAL A 336 -12.75 0.46 -26.18
C VAL A 336 -13.42 -0.90 -26.31
N GLU A 337 -14.36 -1.18 -25.41
CA GLU A 337 -15.15 -2.40 -25.44
C GLU A 337 -16.64 -2.09 -25.42
N CYS A 338 -17.42 -3.05 -25.94
CA CYS A 338 -18.86 -3.04 -25.94
C CYS A 338 -19.37 -3.86 -24.74
N ARG A 339 -20.19 -3.27 -23.85
CA ARG A 339 -20.79 -3.98 -22.69
C ARG A 339 -22.28 -4.27 -22.91
N SER A 340 -22.68 -5.54 -22.79
CA SER A 340 -24.10 -5.92 -22.59
C SER A 340 -24.42 -6.07 -21.09
N PHE A 341 -25.70 -6.23 -20.72
CA PHE A 341 -26.07 -6.57 -19.33
C PHE A 341 -25.52 -7.93 -18.86
N ASN A 342 -24.90 -8.72 -19.75
CA ASN A 342 -24.27 -10.00 -19.45
C ASN A 342 -22.74 -9.86 -19.48
N PRO A 343 -22.03 -9.97 -18.34
CA PRO A 343 -20.60 -9.63 -18.21
C PRO A 343 -19.62 -10.58 -18.93
N ASN A 344 -20.11 -11.65 -19.56
CA ASN A 344 -19.30 -12.71 -20.17
C ASN A 344 -19.31 -12.70 -21.70
N GLU A 345 -19.99 -11.74 -22.35
CA GLU A 345 -19.99 -11.60 -23.80
C GLU A 345 -19.10 -10.43 -24.21
N ILE A 346 -17.98 -10.74 -24.88
CA ILE A 346 -17.05 -9.76 -25.46
C ILE A 346 -17.30 -9.72 -26.95
N TYR A 347 -17.71 -8.57 -27.47
CA TYR A 347 -17.81 -8.33 -28.91
C TYR A 347 -16.75 -7.33 -29.31
N THR A 348 -15.95 -7.68 -30.32
CA THR A 348 -15.20 -6.71 -31.10
C THR A 348 -16.19 -5.83 -31.86
N VAL A 349 -15.92 -4.53 -31.84
CA VAL A 349 -16.39 -3.60 -32.84
C VAL A 349 -16.16 -4.21 -34.23
N ASP A 350 -17.22 -4.40 -35.02
CA ASP A 350 -17.12 -5.11 -36.31
C ASP A 350 -17.55 -4.28 -37.54
N LEU A 351 -16.94 -4.73 -38.64
CA LEU A 351 -16.51 -4.16 -39.90
C LEU A 351 -17.61 -3.55 -40.79
N LEU A 352 -17.19 -2.54 -41.57
CA LEU A 352 -17.78 -2.01 -42.82
C LEU A 352 -18.56 -0.67 -42.76
N GLY A 353 -18.28 0.22 -41.80
CA GLY A 353 -18.88 1.57 -41.72
C GLY A 353 -17.92 2.71 -41.36
N THR A 354 -18.41 3.96 -41.35
CA THR A 354 -17.65 5.17 -40.92
C THR A 354 -17.60 5.36 -39.41
N GLN A 355 -18.29 4.52 -38.63
CA GLN A 355 -18.30 4.51 -37.17
C GLN A 355 -18.41 3.08 -36.66
N ASP A 356 -17.77 2.86 -35.54
CA ASP A 356 -17.78 1.62 -34.77
C ASP A 356 -19.02 1.59 -33.86
N ILE A 357 -19.93 0.64 -34.09
CA ILE A 357 -21.23 0.56 -33.41
C ILE A 357 -21.36 -0.78 -32.68
N CYS A 358 -21.69 -0.70 -31.40
CA CYS A 358 -21.95 -1.87 -30.57
C CYS A 358 -23.40 -2.39 -30.78
N LEU A 359 -23.57 -3.64 -31.25
CA LEU A 359 -24.88 -4.26 -31.53
C LEU A 359 -25.07 -5.56 -30.73
N VAL A 360 -26.30 -5.83 -30.25
CA VAL A 360 -26.73 -7.14 -29.73
C VAL A 360 -28.00 -7.56 -30.46
N ASN A 361 -28.03 -8.73 -31.09
CA ASN A 361 -29.22 -9.26 -31.79
C ASN A 361 -29.91 -8.22 -32.70
N SER A 362 -29.11 -7.50 -33.50
CA SER A 362 -29.58 -6.46 -34.43
C SER A 362 -30.30 -5.27 -33.77
N SER A 363 -30.21 -5.13 -32.46
CA SER A 363 -30.78 -4.03 -31.68
C SER A 363 -29.66 -3.20 -31.01
N SER A 364 -29.78 -1.88 -31.05
CA SER A 364 -28.80 -0.95 -30.46
C SER A 364 -28.94 -0.91 -28.93
N TYR A 365 -28.14 -1.70 -28.22
CA TYR A 365 -28.22 -1.79 -26.76
C TYR A 365 -26.85 -1.77 -26.09
N ILE A 366 -25.98 -0.78 -26.33
CA ILE A 366 -24.66 -0.82 -25.70
C ILE A 366 -24.11 0.58 -25.36
N VAL A 367 -23.58 0.68 -24.13
CA VAL A 367 -22.73 1.79 -23.66
C VAL A 367 -21.28 1.43 -24.00
N PRO A 368 -20.62 2.17 -24.91
CA PRO A 368 -19.20 1.98 -25.14
C PRO A 368 -18.43 2.34 -23.88
N VAL A 369 -17.44 1.53 -23.51
CA VAL A 369 -16.60 1.75 -22.32
C VAL A 369 -15.13 1.76 -22.69
N GLY A 370 -14.38 2.72 -22.15
CA GLY A 370 -12.93 2.67 -22.13
C GLY A 370 -12.49 1.69 -21.06
N VAL A 371 -11.71 0.68 -21.45
CA VAL A 371 -11.18 -0.37 -20.58
C VAL A 371 -9.69 -0.15 -20.43
N LEU A 372 -9.27 0.06 -19.18
CA LEU A 372 -7.88 0.26 -18.82
C LEU A 372 -7.41 -0.90 -17.97
N TYR A 373 -6.18 -1.34 -18.24
CA TYR A 373 -5.48 -2.29 -17.38
C TYR A 373 -4.46 -1.54 -16.54
N ARG A 374 -4.62 -1.62 -15.22
CA ARG A 374 -3.74 -1.00 -14.24
C ARG A 374 -3.25 -2.06 -13.27
N TYR A 375 -1.96 -2.43 -13.35
CA TYR A 375 -1.36 -3.46 -12.49
C TYR A 375 -2.18 -4.77 -12.45
N GLY A 376 -2.75 -5.18 -13.60
CA GLY A 376 -3.61 -6.36 -13.71
C GLY A 376 -5.09 -6.14 -13.31
N GLN A 377 -5.45 -4.98 -12.75
CA GLN A 377 -6.83 -4.61 -12.46
C GLN A 377 -7.48 -3.94 -13.67
N ARG A 378 -8.72 -4.34 -13.97
CA ARG A 378 -9.52 -3.79 -15.08
C ARG A 378 -10.37 -2.63 -14.57
N LEU A 379 -10.07 -1.42 -15.03
CA LEU A 379 -10.85 -0.22 -14.78
C LEU A 379 -11.73 0.08 -15.99
N GLN A 380 -12.96 0.53 -15.74
CA GLN A 380 -13.91 0.83 -16.81
C GLN A 380 -14.54 2.20 -16.62
N PHE A 381 -14.59 2.95 -17.71
CA PHE A 381 -15.25 4.24 -17.78
C PHE A 381 -16.22 4.24 -18.95
N ASN A 382 -17.40 4.82 -18.76
CA ASN A 382 -18.30 5.04 -19.89
C ASN A 382 -17.62 6.00 -20.88
N CYS A 383 -17.72 5.73 -22.17
CA CYS A 383 -17.19 6.60 -23.23
C CYS A 383 -17.97 7.91 -23.41
N GLY A 384 -18.84 8.28 -22.45
CA GLY A 384 -19.64 9.50 -22.51
C GLY A 384 -18.79 10.76 -22.55
N THR A 385 -19.42 11.87 -22.90
CA THR A 385 -18.79 13.19 -22.83
C THR A 385 -18.71 13.65 -21.38
N TYR A 386 -17.49 13.73 -20.87
CA TYR A 386 -17.20 14.41 -19.61
C TYR A 386 -17.04 15.90 -19.87
N ALA A 387 -17.11 16.73 -18.83
CA ALA A 387 -16.85 18.18 -18.95
C ALA A 387 -15.47 18.50 -19.59
N MET A 388 -14.56 17.54 -19.57
CA MET A 388 -13.19 17.60 -20.09
C MET A 388 -13.01 16.89 -21.45
N GLY A 389 -14.09 16.43 -22.08
CA GLY A 389 -14.08 15.80 -23.40
C GLY A 389 -14.57 14.35 -23.40
N THR A 390 -14.44 13.70 -24.56
CA THR A 390 -14.85 12.31 -24.76
C THR A 390 -13.67 11.38 -24.52
N LEU A 391 -13.85 10.39 -23.64
CA LEU A 391 -12.76 9.48 -23.28
C LEU A 391 -12.37 8.54 -24.42
N CYS A 392 -13.32 8.11 -25.25
CA CYS A 392 -13.07 7.12 -26.29
C CYS A 392 -12.93 7.81 -27.65
N ASN A 393 -11.86 7.48 -28.36
CA ASN A 393 -11.64 7.84 -29.75
C ASN A 393 -12.17 6.68 -30.60
N VAL A 394 -13.35 6.88 -31.17
CA VAL A 394 -14.06 5.90 -31.99
C VAL A 394 -13.80 6.23 -33.44
N ILE A 395 -12.81 5.57 -34.05
CA ILE A 395 -12.36 5.80 -35.43
C ILE A 395 -12.14 4.43 -36.07
N PRO A 396 -12.59 4.20 -37.33
CA PRO A 396 -12.39 2.92 -37.99
C PRO A 396 -10.93 2.44 -37.95
N GLY A 397 -10.71 1.28 -37.31
CA GLY A 397 -9.43 0.55 -37.29
C GLY A 397 -8.80 0.40 -35.90
N PRO A 398 -8.56 1.46 -35.12
CA PRO A 398 -8.07 1.34 -33.75
C PRO A 398 -8.91 2.16 -32.75
N ASP A 399 -9.88 1.52 -32.10
CA ASP A 399 -10.59 2.13 -30.98
C ASP A 399 -9.67 2.26 -29.76
N THR A 400 -9.32 3.50 -29.46
CA THR A 400 -8.37 3.85 -28.38
C THR A 400 -8.98 4.86 -27.43
N CYS A 401 -8.38 5.02 -26.26
CA CYS A 401 -8.81 6.06 -25.32
C CYS A 401 -7.96 7.31 -25.46
N ASN A 402 -8.59 8.46 -25.31
CA ASN A 402 -7.95 9.75 -25.23
C ASN A 402 -7.22 9.89 -23.88
N ALA A 403 -5.90 9.70 -23.91
CA ALA A 403 -5.06 9.78 -22.72
C ALA A 403 -5.18 11.14 -22.01
N SER A 404 -5.30 12.24 -22.74
CA SER A 404 -5.45 13.58 -22.15
C SER A 404 -6.77 13.72 -21.38
N VAL A 405 -7.86 13.15 -21.91
CA VAL A 405 -9.16 13.14 -21.23
C VAL A 405 -9.11 12.22 -20.01
N TYR A 406 -8.48 11.06 -20.11
CA TYR A 406 -8.27 10.16 -18.98
C TYR A 406 -7.49 10.87 -17.85
N ASP A 407 -6.36 11.50 -18.17
CA ASP A 407 -5.55 12.24 -17.20
C ASP A 407 -6.36 13.37 -16.56
N ALA A 408 -7.20 14.06 -17.34
CA ALA A 408 -8.13 15.06 -16.81
C ALA A 408 -9.14 14.47 -15.82
N ILE A 409 -9.72 13.31 -16.12
CA ILE A 409 -10.67 12.60 -15.25
C ILE A 409 -9.97 12.19 -13.95
N CYS A 410 -8.82 11.54 -14.05
CA CYS A 410 -8.11 10.97 -12.91
C CYS A 410 -7.42 11.98 -11.99
N SER A 411 -7.42 13.25 -12.39
CA SER A 411 -6.96 14.35 -11.55
C SER A 411 -8.05 15.39 -11.35
N SER A 412 -9.31 15.07 -11.66
CA SER A 412 -10.47 15.85 -11.24
C SER A 412 -10.86 15.45 -9.80
N PRO A 413 -11.19 16.40 -8.91
CA PRO A 413 -11.72 16.10 -7.59
C PRO A 413 -12.94 15.17 -7.58
N ILE A 414 -13.71 15.15 -8.67
CA ILE A 414 -14.94 14.36 -8.79
C ILE A 414 -14.63 12.88 -9.08
N TYR A 415 -13.62 12.61 -9.91
CA TYR A 415 -13.40 11.28 -10.50
C TYR A 415 -12.08 10.62 -10.13
N ALA A 416 -11.13 11.34 -9.51
CA ALA A 416 -9.81 10.80 -9.17
C ALA A 416 -9.85 9.50 -8.36
N GLN A 417 -10.85 9.36 -7.48
CA GLN A 417 -11.09 8.14 -6.70
C GLN A 417 -11.44 6.91 -7.56
N ASN A 418 -12.07 7.10 -8.72
CA ASN A 418 -12.46 5.99 -9.60
C ASN A 418 -11.27 5.46 -10.41
N CYS A 419 -10.16 6.20 -10.42
CA CYS A 419 -8.92 5.78 -11.07
C CYS A 419 -7.99 5.05 -10.12
N LEU A 420 -8.32 5.01 -8.82
CA LEU A 420 -7.52 4.32 -7.82
C LEU A 420 -7.74 2.83 -7.90
#